data_AF-A0A6V8E948-F1
#
_entry.id   AF-A0A6V8E948-F1
#
_cell.length_a   1.000
_cell.length_b   1.000
_cell.length_c   1.000
_cell.angle_alpha   90.00
_cell.angle_beta   90.00
_cell.angle_gamma   90.00
#
_symmetry.space_group_name_H-M   'P 1'
#
loop_
_entity.id
_entity.type
_entity.pdbx_description
1 polymer ?
#
loop_
_entity_poly.entity_id
_entity_poly.type
_entity_poly.pdbx_seq_one_letter_code
_entity_poly.pdbx_strand_id
1 'polypeptide(L)' 'MGRGLFAGAKMAKDRQKFRWSDRRYKKRMLKSRAKHDPLAGSTQAKGIVIEKV' A
#
# COMPACT_ATOMS: atom_id res chain seq x y z
N MET A 1 -18.21 13.89 10.73
CA MET A 1 -18.24 12.73 11.62
C MET A 1 -19.57 12.72 12.37
N GLY A 2 -20.28 11.61 12.37
CA GLY A 2 -21.45 11.46 13.25
C GLY A 2 -20.99 11.35 14.70
N ARG A 3 -21.56 12.16 15.59
CA ARG A 3 -21.25 12.16 17.04
C ARG A 3 -22.28 11.39 17.88
N GLY A 4 -23.20 10.68 17.22
CA GLY A 4 -24.27 9.93 17.89
C GLY A 4 -23.76 8.62 18.50
N LEU A 5 -24.44 8.16 19.56
CA LEU A 5 -24.12 6.97 20.34
C LEU A 5 -24.02 5.68 19.49
N PHE A 6 -24.77 5.60 18.39
CA PHE A 6 -24.79 4.45 17.47
C PHE A 6 -24.09 4.72 16.11
N ALA A 7 -23.27 5.76 16.00
CA ALA A 7 -22.63 6.15 14.74
C ALA A 7 -21.35 5.36 14.38
N GLY A 8 -20.94 4.37 15.18
CA GLY A 8 -19.67 3.67 15.05
C GLY A 8 -19.44 3.01 13.68
N ALA A 9 -20.45 2.34 13.12
CA ALA A 9 -20.36 1.70 11.80
C ALA A 9 -20.08 2.72 10.67
N LYS A 10 -20.71 3.89 10.75
CA LYS A 10 -20.47 4.99 9.81
C LYS A 10 -19.03 5.52 9.95
N MET A 11 -18.58 5.77 11.18
CA MET A 11 -17.22 6.25 11.44
C MET A 11 -16.13 5.28 10.93
N ALA A 12 -16.36 3.97 11.08
CA ALA A 12 -15.44 2.96 10.56
C ALA A 12 -15.36 2.98 9.03
N LYS A 13 -16.50 3.06 8.34
CA LYS A 13 -16.58 3.16 6.86
C LYS A 13 -15.92 4.45 6.35
N ASP A 14 -16.21 5.58 6.99
CA ASP A 14 -15.62 6.88 6.64
C ASP A 14 -14.09 6.84 6.81
N ARG A 15 -13.59 6.29 7.93
CA ARG A 15 -12.14 6.10 8.15
C ARG A 15 -11.52 5.24 7.06
N GLN A 16 -12.17 4.13 6.67
CA GLN A 16 -11.66 3.27 5.61
C GLN A 16 -11.62 4.01 4.26
N LYS A 17 -12.64 4.80 3.94
CA LYS A 17 -12.66 5.64 2.73
C LYS A 17 -11.50 6.64 2.71
N PHE A 18 -11.26 7.35 3.81
CA PHE A 18 -10.14 8.30 3.89
C PHE A 18 -8.77 7.62 3.90
N ARG A 19 -8.65 6.39 4.42
CA ARG A 19 -7.37 5.65 4.34
C ARG A 19 -6.95 5.33 2.91
N TRP A 20 -7.88 5.20 1.96
CA TRP A 20 -7.54 4.92 0.56
C TRP A 20 -6.87 6.09 -0.17
N SER A 21 -7.02 7.33 0.30
CA SER A 21 -6.30 8.48 -0.27
C SER A 21 -4.82 8.51 0.17
N ASP A 22 -4.47 7.83 1.27
CA ASP A 22 -3.08 7.68 1.69
C ASP A 22 -2.31 6.79 0.69
N ARG A 23 -1.30 7.38 0.06
CA ARG A 23 -0.43 6.73 -0.94
C ARG A 23 0.26 5.48 -0.38
N ARG A 24 0.74 5.51 0.86
CA ARG A 24 1.42 4.36 1.50
C ARG A 24 0.42 3.24 1.74
N TYR A 25 -0.77 3.58 2.24
CA TYR A 25 -1.84 2.61 2.45
C TYR A 25 -2.27 1.96 1.14
N LYS A 26 -2.52 2.75 0.09
CA LYS A 26 -2.89 2.27 -1.25
C LYS A 26 -1.83 1.35 -1.85
N LYS A 27 -0.55 1.76 -1.83
CA LYS A 27 0.57 0.93 -2.36
C LYS A 27 0.68 -0.41 -1.63
N ARG A 28 0.50 -0.43 -0.31
CA ARG A 28 0.56 -1.65 0.50
C ARG A 28 -0.64 -2.57 0.24
N MET A 29 -1.86 -2.02 0.26
CA MET A 29 -3.09 -2.79 0.03
C MET A 29 -3.16 -3.40 -1.37
N LEU A 30 -2.78 -2.64 -2.40
CA LEU A 30 -2.80 -3.12 -3.79
C LEU A 30 -1.59 -3.99 -4.16
N LYS A 31 -0.63 -4.17 -3.24
CA LYS A 31 0.64 -4.88 -3.48
C LYS A 31 1.35 -4.42 -4.77
N SER A 32 1.18 -3.15 -5.18
CA SER A 32 1.69 -2.62 -6.45
C SER A 32 3.20 -2.74 -6.57
N ARG A 33 3.92 -2.71 -5.45
CA ARG A 33 5.37 -2.90 -5.39
C ARG A 33 5.79 -4.26 -5.95
N ALA A 34 5.05 -5.33 -5.67
CA ALA A 34 5.40 -6.68 -6.13
C ALA A 34 5.41 -6.83 -7.66
N LYS A 35 4.69 -5.98 -8.39
CA LYS A 35 4.65 -6.01 -9.87
C LYS A 35 5.84 -5.35 -10.56
N HIS A 36 6.42 -4.34 -9.93
CA HIS A 36 7.45 -3.49 -10.56
C HIS A 36 8.81 -3.58 -9.86
N ASP A 37 8.87 -4.15 -8.67
CA ASP A 37 10.10 -4.28 -7.89
C ASP A 37 10.93 -5.47 -8.42
N PRO A 38 12.12 -5.25 -9.02
CA PRO A 38 12.96 -6.31 -9.53
C PRO A 38 13.51 -7.22 -8.42
N LEU A 39 13.51 -6.76 -7.16
CA LEU A 39 13.92 -7.56 -6.00
C LEU A 39 12.73 -8.28 -5.35
N ALA A 40 11.51 -8.10 -5.86
CA ALA A 40 10.27 -8.64 -5.31
C ALA A 40 10.06 -8.36 -3.81
N GLY A 41 10.62 -7.27 -3.28
CA GLY A 41 10.55 -6.91 -1.87
C GLY A 41 11.68 -7.48 -0.99
N SER A 42 12.64 -8.22 -1.58
CA SER A 42 13.89 -8.61 -0.91
C SER A 42 14.81 -7.40 -0.70
N THR A 43 15.72 -7.50 0.27
CA THR A 43 16.77 -6.48 0.49
C THR A 43 17.89 -6.57 -0.54
N GLN A 44 18.14 -7.75 -1.11
CA GLN A 44 19.21 -8.02 -2.08
C GLN A 44 18.77 -9.06 -3.13
N ALA A 45 19.42 -9.06 -4.29
CA ALA A 45 19.32 -10.10 -5.31
C ALA A 45 20.68 -10.38 -5.96
N LYS A 46 20.80 -11.56 -6.56
CA LYS A 46 21.95 -11.94 -7.39
C LYS A 46 21.69 -11.54 -8.84
N GLY A 47 22.73 -11.09 -9.54
CA GLY A 47 22.66 -10.76 -10.97
C GLY A 47 23.91 -11.21 -11.70
N ILE A 48 23.82 -11.30 -13.03
CA ILE A 48 24.93 -11.59 -13.94
C ILE A 48 25.18 -10.33 -14.77
N VAL A 49 26.44 -9.98 -14.99
CA VAL A 49 26.83 -8.81 -15.79
C VAL A 49 26.55 -9.10 -17.27
N ILE A 50 25.79 -8.24 -17.93
CA ILE A 50 25.48 -8.35 -19.37
C ILE A 50 26.55 -7.61 -20.18
N GLU A 51 26.87 -6.37 -19.80
CA GLU A 51 27.89 -5.55 -20.45
C GLU A 51 28.56 -4.60 -19.44
N LYS A 52 29.73 -4.08 -19.82
CA LYS A 52 30.37 -2.97 -19.11
C LYS A 52 30.19 -1.71 -19.96
N VAL A 53 29.44 -0.74 -19.45
CA VAL A 53 29.23 0.60 -20.02
C VAL A 53 30.29 1.56 -19.47
#